data_AF-F7C5Z8-F1
#
_entry.id   AF-F7C5Z8-F1
#
_cell.length_a   1.000
_cell.length_b   1.000
_cell.length_c   1.000
_cell.angle_alpha   90.00
_cell.angle_beta   90.00
_cell.angle_gamma   90.00
#
_symmetry.space_group_name_H-M   'P 1'
#
loop_
_entity.id
_entity.type
_entity.pdbx_description
1 polymer ?
#
loop_
_entity_poly.entity_id
_entity_poly.type
_entity_poly.pdbx_seq_one_letter_code
_entity_poly.pdbx_strand_id
1 'polypeptide(L)'
;MKLRSECLPKSENGTILYTLSQLPDFPPCKDQDYSHEDLLQIAETFLKSRIKEGDVQANFFLGQLFFEEGWYEDALLQFEKVKEEDDQALYQAGVMYYDGLGTQEDHRKGVRYMERIVTSDSPSVKHLKYAAAYNLGRAYFEGYGVRHSDRDAERWWLFAADNGNPKASLKAQSMLGMYYSSPPNVDLHKAFFWHSEACGNGSLESQGALGVMYLYGQGIKKNVQAAMECLKEAAERGNVYAQGHLVSCYYQRKLYTKAVELAKKIVAHDNIELLVNATECLPSYTVKGVAMATFYLARCLHLGLAIEQDSTAAKQLYSKAAQLDATVAAELHFEMVYGKI
;
A
#
# COMPACT_ATOMS: atom_id res chain seq x y z
N MET A 1 6.01 8.64 -8.57
CA MET A 1 5.48 7.67 -7.58
C MET A 1 4.75 6.60 -8.39
N LYS A 2 5.19 5.34 -8.36
CA LYS A 2 4.47 4.26 -9.05
C LYS A 2 3.42 3.72 -8.07
N LEU A 3 2.14 3.86 -8.42
CA LEU A 3 1.03 3.43 -7.60
C LEU A 3 0.68 1.97 -7.94
N ARG A 4 0.09 1.23 -7.00
CA ARG A 4 -0.34 -0.17 -7.20
C ARG A 4 -1.85 -0.25 -7.34
N SER A 5 -2.33 -1.18 -8.15
CA SER A 5 -3.76 -1.48 -8.23
C SER A 5 -4.33 -1.93 -6.91
N GLU A 6 -5.60 -1.63 -6.74
CA GLU A 6 -6.49 -2.40 -5.90
C GLU A 6 -7.00 -3.57 -6.73
N CYS A 7 -6.53 -4.80 -6.45
CA CYS A 7 -7.12 -6.01 -7.04
C CYS A 7 -8.53 -6.22 -6.49
N LEU A 8 -9.22 -7.28 -6.92
CA LEU A 8 -10.51 -7.67 -6.36
C LEU A 8 -10.46 -7.66 -4.82
N PRO A 9 -11.39 -6.96 -4.14
CA PRO A 9 -11.46 -6.97 -2.69
C PRO A 9 -11.54 -8.41 -2.18
N LYS A 10 -10.68 -8.78 -1.24
CA LYS A 10 -10.73 -10.11 -0.61
C LYS A 10 -12.09 -10.28 0.07
N SER A 11 -12.66 -11.48 0.01
CA SER A 11 -13.83 -11.82 0.82
C SER A 11 -13.49 -11.71 2.31
N GLU A 12 -14.49 -11.52 3.17
CA GLU A 12 -14.31 -11.36 4.63
C GLU A 12 -13.46 -12.48 5.28
N ASN A 13 -13.31 -13.62 4.60
CA ASN A 13 -12.62 -14.80 5.11
C ASN A 13 -11.24 -15.09 4.47
N GLY A 14 -10.69 -14.15 3.69
CA GLY A 14 -9.24 -14.05 3.46
C GLY A 14 -8.63 -14.80 2.27
N THR A 15 -9.16 -15.95 1.85
CA THR A 15 -8.69 -16.69 0.66
C THR A 15 -9.82 -17.34 -0.14
N ILE A 16 -9.57 -17.61 -1.41
CA ILE A 16 -10.47 -18.38 -2.26
C ILE A 16 -10.61 -19.82 -1.76
N LEU A 17 -9.55 -20.45 -1.27
CA LEU A 17 -9.60 -21.80 -0.67
C LEU A 17 -10.57 -21.86 0.52
N TYR A 18 -10.54 -20.87 1.41
CA TYR A 18 -11.53 -20.79 2.48
C TYR A 18 -12.94 -20.66 1.91
N THR A 19 -13.13 -19.75 0.95
CA THR A 19 -14.44 -19.51 0.33
C THR A 19 -15.01 -20.80 -0.27
N LEU A 20 -14.18 -21.58 -0.97
CA LEU A 20 -14.55 -22.87 -1.54
C LEU A 20 -14.89 -23.90 -0.47
N SER A 21 -14.16 -23.94 0.64
CA SER A 21 -14.40 -24.88 1.74
C SER A 21 -15.77 -24.72 2.42
N GLN A 22 -16.43 -23.58 2.24
CA GLN A 22 -17.77 -23.31 2.76
C GLN A 22 -18.89 -23.75 1.81
N LEU A 23 -18.56 -24.18 0.58
CA LEU A 23 -19.56 -24.66 -0.37
C LEU A 23 -20.08 -26.05 0.04
N PRO A 24 -21.40 -26.31 -0.03
CA PRO A 24 -22.00 -27.56 0.44
C PRO A 24 -21.40 -28.82 -0.20
N ASP A 25 -21.04 -28.71 -1.48
CA ASP A 25 -20.55 -29.83 -2.30
C ASP A 25 -19.02 -29.89 -2.35
N PHE A 26 -18.32 -28.99 -1.66
CA PHE A 26 -16.86 -29.02 -1.62
C PHE A 26 -16.38 -30.28 -0.89
N PRO A 27 -15.38 -31.00 -1.43
CA PRO A 27 -14.89 -32.23 -0.81
C PRO A 27 -14.53 -32.00 0.67
N PRO A 28 -15.06 -32.81 1.61
CA PRO A 28 -14.80 -32.62 3.02
C PRO A 28 -13.32 -32.83 3.31
N CYS A 29 -12.62 -31.76 3.67
CA CYS A 29 -11.21 -31.80 4.07
C CYS A 29 -11.02 -32.10 5.58
N LYS A 30 -12.07 -32.58 6.26
CA LYS A 30 -12.01 -32.86 7.70
C LYS A 30 -11.30 -34.19 7.93
N ASP A 31 -10.36 -34.19 8.87
CA ASP A 31 -9.65 -35.35 9.45
C ASP A 31 -8.31 -35.79 8.82
N GLN A 32 -7.66 -34.98 7.97
CA GLN A 32 -6.28 -35.22 7.50
C GLN A 32 -5.43 -33.93 7.49
N ASP A 33 -4.13 -34.05 7.79
CA ASP A 33 -3.12 -32.98 7.60
C ASP A 33 -2.86 -32.80 6.10
N TYR A 34 -3.76 -32.09 5.40
CA TYR A 34 -3.54 -31.70 4.01
C TYR A 34 -2.49 -30.61 3.91
N SER A 35 -1.53 -30.77 3.00
CA SER A 35 -0.63 -29.69 2.63
C SER A 35 -1.38 -28.62 1.81
N HIS A 36 -0.79 -27.43 1.66
CA HIS A 36 -1.34 -26.37 0.80
C HIS A 36 -1.53 -26.86 -0.65
N GLU A 37 -0.56 -27.63 -1.16
CA GLU A 37 -0.61 -28.21 -2.51
C GLU A 37 -1.77 -29.21 -2.67
N ASP A 38 -2.05 -30.01 -1.65
CA ASP A 38 -3.20 -30.93 -1.67
C ASP A 38 -4.52 -30.16 -1.75
N LEU A 39 -4.67 -29.09 -0.96
CA LEU A 39 -5.87 -28.25 -0.96
C LEU A 39 -6.07 -27.55 -2.31
N LEU A 40 -4.99 -27.07 -2.92
CA LEU A 40 -5.02 -26.49 -4.27
C LEU A 40 -5.50 -27.50 -5.31
N GLN A 41 -4.93 -28.71 -5.29
CA GLN A 41 -5.29 -29.77 -6.24
C GLN A 41 -6.75 -30.19 -6.09
N ILE A 42 -7.24 -30.30 -4.85
CA ILE A 42 -8.66 -30.59 -4.55
C ILE A 42 -9.55 -29.48 -5.10
N ALA A 43 -9.22 -28.22 -4.79
CA ALA A 43 -10.00 -27.06 -5.23
C ALA A 43 -10.04 -26.93 -6.76
N GLU A 44 -8.90 -27.08 -7.42
CA GLU A 44 -8.80 -27.03 -8.88
C GLU A 44 -9.63 -28.15 -9.53
N THR A 45 -9.50 -29.38 -9.03
CA THR A 45 -10.25 -30.54 -9.58
C THR A 45 -11.75 -30.35 -9.40
N PHE A 46 -12.18 -29.89 -8.22
CA PHE A 46 -13.57 -29.58 -7.92
C PHE A 46 -14.14 -28.52 -8.88
N LEU A 47 -13.43 -27.40 -9.05
CA LEU A 47 -13.85 -26.32 -9.94
C LEU A 47 -13.89 -26.76 -11.40
N LYS A 48 -12.88 -27.53 -11.87
CA LYS A 48 -12.88 -28.09 -13.23
C LYS A 48 -14.04 -29.04 -13.49
N SER A 49 -14.51 -29.81 -12.49
CA SER A 49 -15.72 -30.64 -12.63
C SER A 49 -16.96 -29.78 -12.84
N ARG A 50 -17.15 -28.76 -11.99
CA ARG A 50 -18.29 -27.83 -12.09
C ARG A 50 -18.32 -27.08 -13.42
N ILE A 51 -17.16 -26.67 -13.95
CA ILE A 51 -17.07 -26.06 -15.28
C ILE A 51 -17.57 -27.02 -16.37
N LYS A 52 -17.24 -28.32 -16.31
CA LYS A 52 -17.74 -29.33 -17.26
C LYS A 52 -19.24 -29.54 -17.15
N GLU A 53 -19.80 -29.35 -15.96
CA GLU A 53 -21.23 -29.42 -15.68
C GLU A 53 -21.99 -28.15 -16.10
N GLY A 54 -21.29 -27.10 -16.56
CA GLY A 54 -21.87 -25.87 -17.08
C GLY A 54 -21.97 -24.73 -16.06
N ASP A 55 -21.34 -24.84 -14.90
CA ASP A 55 -21.30 -23.76 -13.91
C ASP A 55 -20.34 -22.65 -14.35
N VAL A 56 -20.91 -21.52 -14.77
CA VAL A 56 -20.16 -20.34 -15.20
C VAL A 56 -19.36 -19.73 -14.05
N GLN A 57 -19.89 -19.73 -12.82
CA GLN A 57 -19.24 -19.14 -11.64
C GLN A 57 -17.94 -19.88 -11.28
N ALA A 58 -17.86 -21.17 -11.59
CA ALA A 58 -16.67 -21.98 -11.33
C ALA A 58 -15.44 -21.48 -12.11
N ASN A 59 -15.61 -20.85 -13.28
CA ASN A 59 -14.49 -20.21 -14.00
C ASN A 59 -13.95 -19.01 -13.21
N PHE A 60 -14.83 -18.18 -12.65
CA PHE A 60 -14.39 -17.05 -11.83
C PHE A 60 -13.59 -17.52 -10.61
N PHE A 61 -14.11 -18.50 -9.86
CA PHE A 61 -13.39 -19.03 -8.69
C PHE A 61 -12.05 -19.68 -9.07
N LEU A 62 -11.99 -20.36 -10.23
CA LEU A 62 -10.74 -20.94 -10.72
C LEU A 62 -9.73 -19.86 -11.11
N GLY A 63 -10.20 -18.78 -11.74
CA GLY A 63 -9.38 -17.60 -12.02
C GLY A 63 -8.82 -16.98 -10.75
N GLN A 64 -9.65 -16.84 -9.71
CA GLN A 64 -9.22 -16.29 -8.42
C GLN A 64 -8.23 -17.21 -7.69
N LEU A 65 -8.42 -18.54 -7.75
CA LEU A 65 -7.46 -19.53 -7.25
C LEU A 65 -6.09 -19.33 -7.89
N PHE A 66 -6.04 -19.30 -9.22
CA PHE A 66 -4.79 -19.08 -9.95
C PHE A 66 -4.18 -17.70 -9.69
N PHE A 67 -5.01 -16.66 -9.52
CA PHE A 67 -4.52 -15.32 -9.21
C PHE A 67 -3.83 -15.26 -7.85
N GLU A 68 -4.43 -15.89 -6.82
CA GLU A 68 -3.85 -15.94 -5.47
C GLU A 68 -2.52 -16.72 -5.43
N GLU A 69 -2.39 -17.76 -6.25
CA GLU A 69 -1.14 -18.54 -6.40
C GLU A 69 -0.10 -17.89 -7.35
N GLY A 70 -0.44 -16.76 -7.98
CA GLY A 70 0.45 -16.04 -8.89
C GLY A 70 0.55 -16.63 -10.30
N TRP A 71 -0.32 -17.59 -10.66
CA TRP A 71 -0.43 -18.17 -12.00
C TRP A 71 -1.28 -17.25 -12.89
N TYR A 72 -0.75 -16.06 -13.16
CA TYR A 72 -1.52 -14.97 -13.75
C TYR A 72 -1.99 -15.23 -15.18
N GLU A 73 -1.24 -15.99 -15.99
CA GLU A 73 -1.69 -16.32 -17.36
C GLU A 73 -2.96 -17.18 -17.34
N ASP A 74 -2.98 -18.22 -16.50
CA ASP A 74 -4.13 -19.10 -16.32
C ASP A 74 -5.31 -18.38 -15.67
N ALA A 75 -5.03 -17.50 -14.71
CA ALA A 75 -6.04 -16.66 -14.06
C ALA A 75 -6.74 -15.75 -15.09
N LEU A 76 -5.96 -15.03 -15.90
CA LEU A 76 -6.48 -14.12 -16.92
C LEU A 76 -7.33 -14.88 -17.94
N LEU A 77 -6.88 -16.07 -18.34
CA LEU A 77 -7.62 -16.94 -19.24
C LEU A 77 -9.00 -17.29 -18.68
N GLN A 78 -9.12 -17.62 -17.39
CA GLN A 78 -10.42 -17.92 -16.81
C GLN A 78 -11.32 -16.68 -16.70
N PHE A 79 -10.77 -15.54 -16.26
CA PHE A 79 -11.57 -14.31 -16.15
C PHE A 79 -12.09 -13.84 -17.52
N GLU A 80 -11.27 -13.90 -18.57
CA GLU A 80 -11.68 -13.51 -19.92
C GLU A 80 -12.81 -14.37 -20.50
N LYS A 81 -12.96 -15.63 -20.06
CA LYS A 81 -14.07 -16.52 -20.47
C LYS A 81 -15.43 -16.07 -19.95
N VAL A 82 -15.47 -15.40 -18.80
CA VAL A 82 -16.74 -15.08 -18.09
C VAL A 82 -16.92 -13.60 -17.81
N LYS A 83 -16.06 -12.73 -18.35
CA LYS A 83 -16.09 -11.27 -18.12
C LYS A 83 -17.36 -10.57 -18.61
N GLU A 84 -18.15 -11.19 -19.48
CA GLU A 84 -19.40 -10.59 -19.97
C GLU A 84 -20.59 -10.95 -19.07
N GLU A 85 -20.47 -12.03 -18.29
CA GLU A 85 -21.46 -12.56 -17.37
C GLU A 85 -21.16 -12.23 -15.90
N ASP A 86 -19.89 -12.04 -15.54
CA ASP A 86 -19.41 -11.81 -14.18
C ASP A 86 -18.58 -10.50 -14.09
N ASP A 87 -19.12 -9.54 -13.33
CA ASP A 87 -18.48 -8.24 -13.14
C ASP A 87 -17.18 -8.31 -12.32
N GLN A 88 -17.02 -9.29 -11.42
CA GLN A 88 -15.78 -9.49 -10.67
C GLN A 88 -14.68 -9.98 -11.62
N ALA A 89 -15.02 -10.89 -12.54
CA ALA A 89 -14.11 -11.32 -13.59
C ALA A 89 -13.73 -10.17 -14.53
N LEU A 90 -14.70 -9.37 -14.96
CA LEU A 90 -14.44 -8.17 -15.78
C LEU A 90 -13.50 -7.20 -15.09
N TYR A 91 -13.77 -6.91 -13.81
CA TYR A 91 -12.94 -6.04 -12.99
C TYR A 91 -11.51 -6.56 -12.86
N GLN A 92 -11.37 -7.83 -12.46
CA GLN A 92 -10.07 -8.45 -12.22
C GLN A 92 -9.25 -8.55 -13.52
N ALA A 93 -9.87 -8.93 -14.65
CA ALA A 93 -9.23 -8.86 -15.96
C ALA A 93 -8.77 -7.43 -16.30
N GLY A 94 -9.57 -6.41 -15.96
CA GLY A 94 -9.23 -5.01 -16.16
C GLY A 94 -7.96 -4.59 -15.41
N VAL A 95 -7.85 -5.00 -14.15
CA VAL A 95 -6.64 -4.80 -13.32
C VAL A 95 -5.44 -5.52 -13.95
N MET A 96 -5.61 -6.77 -14.36
CA MET A 96 -4.54 -7.59 -14.94
C MET A 96 -4.02 -7.02 -16.26
N TYR A 97 -4.88 -6.54 -17.15
CA TYR A 97 -4.43 -5.84 -18.37
C TYR A 97 -3.72 -4.54 -18.06
N TYR A 98 -4.21 -3.77 -17.09
CA TYR A 98 -3.57 -2.53 -16.72
C TYR A 98 -2.16 -2.75 -16.16
N ASP A 99 -1.97 -3.76 -15.30
CA ASP A 99 -0.68 -4.04 -14.65
C ASP A 99 0.22 -5.03 -15.41
N GLY A 100 -0.25 -5.59 -16.52
CA GLY A 100 0.50 -6.62 -17.27
C GLY A 100 0.65 -7.93 -16.50
N LEU A 101 -0.33 -8.28 -15.66
CA LEU A 101 -0.31 -9.54 -14.91
C LEU A 101 -0.77 -10.68 -15.82
N GLY A 102 0.15 -11.59 -16.17
CA GLY A 102 -0.14 -12.72 -17.06
C GLY A 102 -0.32 -12.32 -18.53
N THR A 103 0.08 -11.11 -18.92
CA THR A 103 0.02 -10.61 -20.30
C THR A 103 0.90 -9.37 -20.47
N GLN A 104 1.07 -8.88 -21.70
CA GLN A 104 1.67 -7.57 -21.93
C GLN A 104 0.71 -6.46 -21.48
N GLU A 105 1.25 -5.37 -20.92
CA GLU A 105 0.44 -4.24 -20.45
C GLU A 105 -0.45 -3.68 -21.58
N ASP A 106 -1.76 -3.64 -21.32
CA ASP A 106 -2.75 -2.94 -22.14
C ASP A 106 -3.58 -2.02 -21.23
N HIS A 107 -2.98 -0.91 -20.84
CA HIS A 107 -3.61 0.07 -19.96
C HIS A 107 -4.93 0.59 -20.50
N ARG A 108 -5.07 0.75 -21.84
CA ARG A 108 -6.32 1.24 -22.45
C ARG A 108 -7.44 0.23 -22.27
N LYS A 109 -7.17 -1.05 -22.51
CA LYS A 109 -8.13 -2.13 -22.28
C LYS A 109 -8.49 -2.23 -20.80
N GLY A 110 -7.49 -2.18 -19.92
CA GLY A 110 -7.69 -2.19 -18.47
C GLY A 110 -8.60 -1.05 -17.98
N VAL A 111 -8.31 0.19 -18.39
CA VAL A 111 -9.15 1.36 -18.10
C VAL A 111 -10.58 1.14 -18.60
N ARG A 112 -10.74 0.72 -19.85
CA ARG A 112 -12.09 0.51 -20.43
C ARG A 112 -12.92 -0.49 -19.63
N TYR A 113 -12.32 -1.55 -19.11
CA TYR A 113 -13.02 -2.52 -18.26
C TYR A 113 -13.41 -1.90 -16.91
N MET A 114 -12.52 -1.15 -16.28
CA MET A 114 -12.84 -0.45 -15.02
C MET A 114 -13.91 0.64 -15.20
N GLU A 115 -13.91 1.34 -16.34
CA GLU A 115 -14.99 2.28 -16.72
C GLU A 115 -16.35 1.58 -16.79
N ARG A 116 -16.42 0.40 -17.43
CA ARG A 116 -17.65 -0.41 -17.47
C ARG A 116 -18.18 -0.70 -16.06
N ILE A 117 -17.30 -1.06 -15.12
CA ILE A 117 -17.66 -1.37 -13.73
C ILE A 117 -18.28 -0.15 -13.03
N VAL A 118 -17.66 1.03 -13.10
CA VAL A 118 -18.18 2.22 -12.41
C VAL A 118 -19.50 2.71 -13.02
N THR A 119 -19.69 2.53 -14.33
CA THR A 119 -20.93 2.90 -15.04
C THR A 119 -22.04 1.86 -14.96
N SER A 120 -21.75 0.63 -14.51
CA SER A 120 -22.76 -0.43 -14.42
C SER A 120 -23.79 -0.11 -13.33
N ASP A 121 -25.07 -0.23 -13.66
CA ASP A 121 -26.17 -0.07 -12.70
C ASP A 121 -26.48 -1.36 -11.92
N SER A 122 -25.74 -2.44 -12.20
CA SER A 122 -25.97 -3.72 -11.53
C SER A 122 -25.72 -3.61 -10.01
N PRO A 123 -26.63 -4.12 -9.16
CA PRO A 123 -26.38 -4.18 -7.73
C PRO A 123 -25.13 -4.99 -7.35
N SER A 124 -24.76 -5.99 -8.17
CA SER A 124 -23.57 -6.83 -7.97
C SER A 124 -22.27 -6.01 -7.94
N VAL A 125 -22.18 -4.93 -8.72
CA VAL A 125 -20.93 -4.14 -8.83
C VAL A 125 -20.72 -3.14 -7.71
N LYS A 126 -21.71 -2.92 -6.84
CA LYS A 126 -21.67 -1.81 -5.87
C LYS A 126 -20.39 -1.80 -5.04
N HIS A 127 -19.92 -2.97 -4.61
CA HIS A 127 -18.69 -3.13 -3.85
C HIS A 127 -17.42 -2.93 -4.69
N LEU A 128 -17.47 -3.21 -6.00
CA LEU A 128 -16.35 -3.05 -6.94
C LEU A 128 -16.15 -1.60 -7.38
N LYS A 129 -17.22 -0.79 -7.38
CA LYS A 129 -17.17 0.60 -7.88
C LYS A 129 -16.09 1.44 -7.20
N TYR A 130 -15.88 1.26 -5.89
CA TYR A 130 -14.87 2.01 -5.16
C TYR A 130 -13.44 1.62 -5.57
N ALA A 131 -13.16 0.32 -5.69
CA ALA A 131 -11.85 -0.18 -6.11
C ALA A 131 -11.55 0.17 -7.59
N ALA A 132 -12.56 0.04 -8.47
CA ALA A 132 -12.46 0.49 -9.86
C ALA A 132 -12.23 2.00 -9.98
N ALA A 133 -12.96 2.81 -9.21
CA ALA A 133 -12.73 4.25 -9.19
C ALA A 133 -11.36 4.61 -8.63
N TYR A 134 -10.85 3.91 -7.61
CA TYR A 134 -9.48 4.13 -7.13
C TYR A 134 -8.45 3.90 -8.25
N ASN A 135 -8.59 2.80 -8.99
CA ASN A 135 -7.70 2.46 -10.10
C ASN A 135 -7.85 3.42 -11.30
N LEU A 136 -9.06 3.91 -11.58
CA LEU A 136 -9.26 4.98 -12.57
C LEU A 136 -8.56 6.27 -12.13
N GLY A 137 -8.66 6.64 -10.84
CA GLY A 137 -7.93 7.78 -10.30
C GLY A 137 -6.43 7.64 -10.50
N ARG A 138 -5.90 6.45 -10.28
CA ARG A 138 -4.50 6.11 -10.60
C ARG A 138 -4.19 6.27 -12.09
N ALA A 139 -5.03 5.75 -12.98
CA ALA A 139 -4.84 5.86 -14.43
C ALA A 139 -4.73 7.31 -14.90
N TYR A 140 -5.61 8.18 -14.41
CA TYR A 140 -5.56 9.61 -14.70
C TYR A 140 -4.35 10.30 -14.08
N PHE A 141 -3.92 9.89 -12.88
CA PHE A 141 -2.72 10.45 -12.25
C PHE A 141 -1.43 10.04 -12.95
N GLU A 142 -1.31 8.78 -13.40
CA GLU A 142 -0.12 8.29 -14.09
C GLU A 142 -0.12 8.61 -15.59
N GLY A 143 -1.30 8.84 -16.19
CA GLY A 143 -1.46 9.05 -17.63
C GLY A 143 -1.33 7.77 -18.45
N TYR A 144 -1.59 6.61 -17.85
CA TYR A 144 -1.54 5.31 -18.52
C TYR A 144 -2.95 4.88 -18.93
N GLY A 145 -3.11 4.53 -20.21
CA GLY A 145 -4.42 4.20 -20.79
C GLY A 145 -5.33 5.40 -21.05
N VAL A 146 -5.10 6.53 -20.36
CA VAL A 146 -5.83 7.80 -20.49
C VAL A 146 -4.87 8.99 -20.54
N ARG A 147 -5.36 10.16 -20.94
CA ARG A 147 -4.59 11.39 -20.83
C ARG A 147 -4.44 11.77 -19.35
N HIS A 148 -3.20 12.06 -18.92
CA HIS A 148 -2.92 12.53 -17.56
C HIS A 148 -3.80 13.74 -17.18
N SER A 149 -4.39 13.70 -15.98
CA SER A 149 -5.24 14.74 -15.40
C SER A 149 -5.35 14.60 -13.88
N ASP A 150 -4.64 15.44 -13.13
CA ASP A 150 -4.74 15.51 -11.66
C ASP A 150 -6.19 15.76 -11.18
N ARG A 151 -6.94 16.59 -11.93
CA ARG A 151 -8.34 16.90 -11.61
C ARG A 151 -9.24 15.65 -11.70
N ASP A 152 -9.06 14.85 -12.74
CA ASP A 152 -9.86 13.63 -12.90
C ASP A 152 -9.39 12.55 -11.91
N ALA A 153 -8.09 12.48 -11.62
CA ALA A 153 -7.55 11.63 -10.58
C ALA A 153 -8.18 11.91 -9.21
N GLU A 154 -8.15 13.18 -8.78
CA GLU A 154 -8.78 13.64 -7.54
C GLU A 154 -10.27 13.33 -7.52
N ARG A 155 -11.00 13.58 -8.63
CA ARG A 155 -12.44 13.29 -8.72
C ARG A 155 -12.73 11.80 -8.51
N TRP A 156 -11.97 10.91 -9.15
CA TRP A 156 -12.15 9.47 -9.02
C TRP A 156 -11.79 8.98 -7.62
N TRP A 157 -10.71 9.49 -7.02
CA TRP A 157 -10.35 9.15 -5.64
C TRP A 157 -11.36 9.67 -4.62
N LEU A 158 -11.92 10.87 -4.80
CA LEU A 158 -13.00 11.39 -3.95
C LEU A 158 -14.24 10.48 -4.00
N PHE A 159 -14.61 10.02 -5.20
CA PHE A 159 -15.69 9.04 -5.35
C PHE A 159 -15.35 7.70 -4.67
N ALA A 160 -14.13 7.20 -4.88
CA ALA A 160 -13.68 5.93 -4.31
C ALA A 160 -13.56 5.95 -2.77
N ALA A 161 -13.24 7.10 -2.19
CA ALA A 161 -13.08 7.29 -0.76
C ALA A 161 -14.42 7.52 -0.02
N ASP A 162 -15.46 7.91 -0.76
CA ASP A 162 -16.85 8.08 -0.31
C ASP A 162 -16.98 8.80 1.03
N ASN A 163 -16.36 9.99 1.13
CA ASN A 163 -16.36 10.83 2.33
C ASN A 163 -15.95 10.08 3.62
N GLY A 164 -14.94 9.20 3.53
CA GLY A 164 -14.40 8.49 4.69
C GLY A 164 -15.16 7.22 5.07
N ASN A 165 -16.14 6.79 4.26
CA ASN A 165 -16.89 5.56 4.50
C ASN A 165 -15.95 4.35 4.68
N PRO A 166 -16.00 3.63 5.82
CA PRO A 166 -15.15 2.48 6.09
C PRO A 166 -15.31 1.31 5.10
N LYS A 167 -16.45 1.26 4.39
CA LYS A 167 -16.73 0.23 3.36
C LYS A 167 -16.23 0.63 1.96
N ALA A 168 -15.69 1.83 1.81
CA ALA A 168 -15.15 2.34 0.55
C ALA A 168 -13.64 2.04 0.42
N SER A 169 -12.95 2.61 -0.56
CA SER A 169 -11.53 2.31 -0.78
C SER A 169 -10.66 3.01 0.26
N LEU A 170 -10.07 2.23 1.16
CA LEU A 170 -9.03 2.68 2.10
C LEU A 170 -7.80 3.22 1.37
N LYS A 171 -7.47 2.64 0.21
CA LYS A 171 -6.39 3.11 -0.66
C LYS A 171 -6.67 4.49 -1.21
N ALA A 172 -7.92 4.78 -1.60
CA ALA A 172 -8.33 6.12 -2.05
C ALA A 172 -8.27 7.15 -0.93
N GLN A 173 -8.74 6.83 0.28
CA GLN A 173 -8.63 7.72 1.44
C GLN A 173 -7.16 8.07 1.73
N SER A 174 -6.30 7.05 1.77
CA SER A 174 -4.85 7.24 1.97
C SER A 174 -4.22 8.04 0.83
N MET A 175 -4.64 7.81 -0.42
CA MET A 175 -4.17 8.53 -1.59
C MET A 175 -4.55 10.01 -1.56
N LEU A 176 -5.77 10.35 -1.13
CA LEU A 176 -6.18 11.74 -0.98
C LEU A 176 -5.38 12.45 0.11
N GLY A 177 -5.14 11.80 1.25
CA GLY A 177 -4.25 12.33 2.29
C GLY A 177 -2.86 12.67 1.74
N MET A 178 -2.32 11.75 0.94
CA MET A 178 -1.05 11.89 0.25
C MET A 178 -1.02 13.01 -0.79
N TYR A 179 -2.05 13.05 -1.64
CA TYR A 179 -2.22 14.01 -2.71
C TYR A 179 -2.26 15.44 -2.16
N TYR A 180 -3.03 15.68 -1.09
CA TYR A 180 -3.11 16.98 -0.45
C TYR A 180 -1.92 17.31 0.46
N SER A 181 -1.07 16.33 0.80
CA SER A 181 0.16 16.56 1.56
C SER A 181 1.33 17.00 0.69
N SER A 182 1.23 16.87 -0.64
CA SER A 182 2.37 16.97 -1.55
C SER A 182 2.17 18.07 -2.60
N PRO A 183 3.22 18.84 -2.95
CA PRO A 183 3.15 19.76 -4.08
C PRO A 183 2.80 19.05 -5.40
N PRO A 184 2.09 19.72 -6.33
CA PRO A 184 1.60 21.11 -6.23
C PRO A 184 0.27 21.26 -5.48
N ASN A 185 -0.37 20.16 -5.05
CA ASN A 185 -1.75 20.13 -4.60
C ASN A 185 -1.92 20.30 -3.07
N VAL A 186 -0.99 21.02 -2.43
CA VAL A 186 -0.94 21.12 -0.96
C VAL A 186 -2.20 21.79 -0.42
N ASP A 187 -2.96 21.03 0.37
CA ASP A 187 -4.04 21.50 1.22
C ASP A 187 -3.98 20.70 2.53
N LEU A 188 -3.22 21.21 3.50
CA LEU A 188 -2.90 20.45 4.71
C LEU A 188 -4.15 20.15 5.56
N HIS A 189 -5.21 20.96 5.47
CA HIS A 189 -6.45 20.67 6.17
C HIS A 189 -7.18 19.46 5.56
N LYS A 190 -7.26 19.39 4.23
CA LYS A 190 -7.79 18.20 3.55
C LYS A 190 -6.90 16.98 3.75
N ALA A 191 -5.58 17.16 3.73
CA ALA A 191 -4.64 16.09 4.02
C ALA A 191 -4.89 15.49 5.41
N PHE A 192 -5.06 16.35 6.42
CA PHE A 192 -5.33 15.93 7.80
C PHE A 192 -6.65 15.16 7.89
N PHE A 193 -7.69 15.67 7.24
CA PHE A 193 -9.00 15.02 7.17
C PHE A 193 -8.88 13.61 6.57
N TRP A 194 -8.32 13.48 5.36
CA TRP A 194 -8.27 12.19 4.67
C TRP A 194 -7.34 11.18 5.35
N HIS A 195 -6.21 11.63 5.91
CA HIS A 195 -5.39 10.75 6.75
C HIS A 195 -6.10 10.34 8.04
N SER A 196 -6.95 11.20 8.62
CA SER A 196 -7.76 10.84 9.79
C SER A 196 -8.78 9.76 9.46
N GLU A 197 -9.52 9.91 8.36
CA GLU A 197 -10.49 8.91 7.90
C GLU A 197 -9.81 7.57 7.59
N ALA A 198 -8.72 7.61 6.81
CA ALA A 198 -7.96 6.41 6.49
C ALA A 198 -7.38 5.73 7.74
N CYS A 199 -6.84 6.50 8.70
CA CYS A 199 -6.33 5.96 9.95
C CYS A 199 -7.45 5.30 10.78
N GLY A 200 -8.62 5.94 10.88
CA GLY A 200 -9.80 5.38 11.56
C GLY A 200 -10.28 4.07 10.92
N ASN A 201 -10.07 3.94 9.62
CA ASN A 201 -10.38 2.74 8.83
C ASN A 201 -9.20 1.74 8.73
N GLY A 202 -8.13 1.95 9.51
CA GLY A 202 -7.05 0.97 9.69
C GLY A 202 -5.78 1.20 8.86
N SER A 203 -5.69 2.28 8.06
CA SER A 203 -4.47 2.60 7.31
C SER A 203 -3.30 2.92 8.24
N LEU A 204 -2.29 2.07 8.17
CA LEU A 204 -1.04 2.22 8.90
C LEU A 204 -0.20 3.40 8.36
N GLU A 205 -0.24 3.63 7.05
CA GLU A 205 0.45 4.75 6.38
C GLU A 205 -0.09 6.09 6.90
N SER A 206 -1.41 6.21 6.92
CA SER A 206 -2.08 7.43 7.37
C SER A 206 -1.88 7.68 8.86
N GLN A 207 -1.80 6.64 9.69
CA GLN A 207 -1.42 6.78 11.10
C GLN A 207 -0.01 7.39 11.25
N GLY A 208 0.96 6.92 10.45
CA GLY A 208 2.30 7.50 10.42
C GLY A 208 2.32 8.95 9.94
N ALA A 209 1.54 9.27 8.90
CA ALA A 209 1.40 10.63 8.38
C ALA A 209 0.77 11.58 9.43
N LEU A 210 -0.29 11.16 10.12
CA LEU A 210 -0.89 11.95 11.21
C LEU A 210 0.10 12.25 12.33
N GLY A 211 0.94 11.27 12.68
CA GLY A 211 2.03 11.48 13.64
C GLY A 211 2.94 12.64 13.26
N VAL A 212 3.33 12.73 11.98
CA VAL A 212 4.12 13.83 11.42
C VAL A 212 3.33 15.13 11.39
N MET A 213 2.05 15.09 10.99
CA MET A 213 1.20 16.27 10.93
C MET A 213 1.00 16.91 12.31
N TYR A 214 0.78 16.09 13.36
CA TYR A 214 0.75 16.57 14.74
C TYR A 214 2.10 17.08 15.23
N LEU A 215 3.22 16.46 14.81
CA LEU A 215 4.56 16.84 15.23
C LEU A 215 4.92 18.26 14.76
N TYR A 216 4.57 18.58 13.51
CA TYR A 216 4.90 19.85 12.87
C TYR A 216 3.74 20.85 12.84
N GLY A 217 2.52 20.43 13.21
CA GLY A 217 1.33 21.28 13.13
C GLY A 217 0.89 21.54 11.68
N GLN A 218 1.00 20.53 10.82
CA GLN A 218 0.58 20.61 9.41
C GLN A 218 -0.92 20.33 9.33
N GLY A 219 -1.72 21.32 8.93
CA GLY A 219 -3.18 21.15 8.76
C GLY A 219 -3.98 21.00 10.06
N ILE A 220 -3.29 20.97 11.20
CA ILE A 220 -3.85 20.86 12.54
C ILE A 220 -2.93 21.58 13.54
N LYS A 221 -3.43 21.90 14.73
CA LYS A 221 -2.58 22.43 15.80
C LYS A 221 -1.53 21.40 16.21
N LYS A 222 -0.27 21.84 16.32
CA LYS A 222 0.83 21.01 16.82
C LYS A 222 0.48 20.38 18.18
N ASN A 223 0.65 19.06 18.26
CA ASN A 223 0.43 18.27 19.48
C ASN A 223 1.50 17.18 19.58
N VAL A 224 2.52 17.43 20.40
CA VAL A 224 3.66 16.51 20.54
C VAL A 224 3.27 15.19 21.20
N GLN A 225 2.27 15.18 22.08
CA GLN A 225 1.83 13.95 22.74
C GLN A 225 1.15 13.03 21.73
N ALA A 226 0.14 13.54 21.00
CA ALA A 226 -0.54 12.80 19.95
C ALA A 226 0.43 12.35 18.84
N ALA A 227 1.38 13.21 18.46
CA ALA A 227 2.43 12.85 17.51
C ALA A 227 3.22 11.62 17.96
N MET A 228 3.68 11.60 19.22
CA MET A 228 4.46 10.49 19.75
C MET A 228 3.63 9.20 19.88
N GLU A 229 2.34 9.30 20.19
CA GLU A 229 1.43 8.15 20.23
C GLU A 229 1.25 7.54 18.84
N CYS A 230 0.80 8.33 17.87
CA CYS A 230 0.61 7.87 16.48
C CYS A 230 1.91 7.30 15.88
N LEU A 231 3.04 7.98 16.07
CA LEU A 231 4.31 7.52 15.52
C LEU A 231 4.78 6.19 16.15
N LYS A 232 4.61 6.00 17.47
CA LYS A 232 4.97 4.75 18.15
C LYS A 232 4.12 3.58 17.72
N GLU A 233 2.80 3.74 17.74
CA GLU A 233 1.88 2.68 17.35
C GLU A 233 2.08 2.27 15.89
N ALA A 234 2.26 3.25 14.99
CA ALA A 234 2.55 2.96 13.59
C ALA A 234 3.93 2.26 13.44
N ALA A 235 4.95 2.72 14.16
CA ALA A 235 6.28 2.12 14.11
C ALA A 235 6.33 0.67 14.63
N GLU A 236 5.57 0.37 15.69
CA GLU A 236 5.43 -0.98 16.25
C GLU A 236 4.76 -1.95 15.28
N ARG A 237 3.83 -1.45 14.46
CA ARG A 237 3.18 -2.19 13.38
C ARG A 237 4.00 -2.22 12.08
N GLY A 238 5.23 -1.71 12.09
CA GLY A 238 6.17 -1.80 10.97
C GLY A 238 6.19 -0.60 10.02
N ASN A 239 5.52 0.52 10.34
CA ASN A 239 5.58 1.72 9.50
C ASN A 239 6.98 2.35 9.55
N VAL A 240 7.76 2.18 8.47
CA VAL A 240 9.15 2.66 8.38
C VAL A 240 9.25 4.18 8.37
N TYR A 241 8.26 4.87 7.81
CA TYR A 241 8.23 6.34 7.82
C TYR A 241 8.06 6.88 9.24
N ALA A 242 7.15 6.29 10.02
CA ALA A 242 6.97 6.61 11.42
C ALA A 242 8.22 6.28 12.25
N GLN A 243 8.85 5.13 11.99
CA GLN A 243 10.11 4.74 12.62
C GLN A 243 11.23 5.78 12.37
N GLY A 244 11.39 6.27 11.14
CA GLY A 244 12.37 7.31 10.80
C GLY A 244 12.14 8.63 11.57
N HIS A 245 10.88 9.07 11.68
CA HIS A 245 10.52 10.23 12.49
C HIS A 245 10.71 10.00 14.00
N LEU A 246 10.47 8.78 14.51
CA LEU A 246 10.80 8.44 15.90
C LEU A 246 12.30 8.51 16.19
N VAL A 247 13.15 8.04 15.26
CA VAL A 247 14.60 8.20 15.39
C VAL A 247 14.97 9.67 15.52
N SER A 248 14.41 10.54 14.67
CA SER A 248 14.59 12.00 14.75
C SER A 248 14.15 12.55 16.11
N CYS A 249 12.93 12.20 16.57
CA CYS A 249 12.40 12.62 17.85
C CYS A 249 13.27 12.17 19.04
N TYR A 250 13.77 10.94 19.03
CA TYR A 250 14.67 10.44 20.07
C TYR A 250 16.01 11.16 20.05
N TYR A 251 16.57 11.40 18.86
CA TYR A 251 17.81 12.17 18.70
C TYR A 251 17.66 13.59 19.26
N GLN A 252 16.63 14.33 18.85
CA GLN A 252 16.37 15.71 19.31
C GLN A 252 16.14 15.79 20.83
N ARG A 253 15.54 14.76 21.43
CA ARG A 253 15.36 14.65 22.89
C ARG A 253 16.59 14.12 23.63
N LYS A 254 17.72 13.94 22.94
CA LYS A 254 18.97 13.38 23.48
C LYS A 254 18.84 11.94 24.01
N LEU A 255 17.83 11.20 23.57
CA LEU A 255 17.63 9.78 23.86
C LEU A 255 18.45 8.93 22.87
N TYR A 256 19.76 9.19 22.82
CA TYR A 256 20.63 8.67 21.76
C TYR A 256 20.69 7.15 21.70
N THR A 257 20.65 6.46 22.84
CA THR A 257 20.60 4.98 22.87
C THR A 257 19.37 4.46 22.13
N LYS A 258 18.18 5.01 22.38
CA LYS A 258 16.95 4.62 21.69
C LYS A 258 16.99 4.96 20.20
N ALA A 259 17.55 6.12 19.86
CA ALA A 259 17.72 6.54 18.47
C ALA A 259 18.64 5.57 17.70
N VAL A 260 19.80 5.22 18.27
CA VAL A 260 20.77 4.29 17.67
C VAL A 260 20.20 2.88 17.53
N GLU A 261 19.56 2.36 18.58
CA GLU A 261 18.97 1.01 18.55
C GLU A 261 17.90 0.88 17.46
N LEU A 262 16.97 1.85 17.39
CA LEU A 262 15.93 1.86 16.37
C LEU A 262 16.52 2.05 14.97
N ALA A 263 17.45 3.00 14.81
CA ALA A 263 18.09 3.25 13.52
C ALA A 263 18.87 2.03 13.00
N LYS A 264 19.61 1.34 13.86
CA LYS A 264 20.31 0.09 13.49
C LYS A 264 19.34 -0.98 13.00
N LYS A 265 18.19 -1.16 13.67
CA LYS A 265 17.16 -2.12 13.23
C LYS A 265 16.64 -1.79 11.82
N ILE A 266 16.37 -0.52 11.54
CA ILE A 266 15.90 -0.08 10.22
C ILE A 266 16.98 -0.30 9.16
N VAL A 267 18.21 0.15 9.42
CA VAL A 267 19.33 0.15 8.46
C VAL A 267 19.85 -1.26 8.15
N ALA A 268 19.67 -2.22 9.07
CA ALA A 268 20.04 -3.62 8.87
C ALA A 268 19.20 -4.36 7.82
N HIS A 269 18.06 -3.80 7.40
CA HIS A 269 17.28 -4.34 6.30
C HIS A 269 17.90 -3.86 4.98
N ASP A 270 18.72 -4.71 4.35
CA ASP A 270 19.45 -4.34 3.13
C ASP A 270 18.55 -4.27 1.88
N ASN A 271 17.36 -4.88 1.92
CA ASN A 271 16.43 -4.88 0.80
C ASN A 271 15.17 -4.03 1.09
N ILE A 272 15.16 -2.83 0.54
CA ILE A 272 14.05 -1.87 0.68
C ILE A 272 12.79 -2.37 -0.04
N GLU A 273 12.91 -3.11 -1.14
CA GLU A 273 11.74 -3.67 -1.84
C GLU A 273 11.04 -4.71 -0.98
N LEU A 274 11.79 -5.56 -0.27
CA LEU A 274 11.22 -6.50 0.69
C LEU A 274 10.54 -5.77 1.86
N LEU A 275 11.14 -4.69 2.38
CA LEU A 275 10.51 -3.83 3.39
C LEU A 275 9.19 -3.21 2.90
N VAL A 276 9.17 -2.68 1.68
CA VAL A 276 7.97 -2.10 1.06
C VAL A 276 6.88 -3.17 0.92
N ASN A 277 7.24 -4.36 0.46
CA ASN A 277 6.27 -5.45 0.29
C ASN A 277 5.74 -5.98 1.64
N ALA A 278 6.58 -6.03 2.67
CA ALA A 278 6.21 -6.55 3.99
C ALA A 278 5.36 -5.56 4.81
N THR A 279 5.51 -4.26 4.59
CA THR A 279 4.89 -3.22 5.43
C THR A 279 3.66 -2.58 4.79
N GLU A 280 3.35 -2.92 3.52
CA GLU A 280 2.34 -2.30 2.66
C GLU A 280 2.47 -0.77 2.51
N CYS A 281 3.51 -0.18 3.10
CA CYS A 281 3.79 1.23 3.07
C CYS A 281 4.23 1.70 1.69
N LEU A 282 3.83 2.91 1.32
CA LEU A 282 4.20 3.51 0.05
C LEU A 282 5.73 3.55 -0.12
N PRO A 283 6.28 3.15 -1.28
CA PRO A 283 7.73 3.10 -1.49
C PRO A 283 8.45 4.40 -1.15
N SER A 284 7.85 5.55 -1.49
CA SER A 284 8.41 6.87 -1.19
C SER A 284 8.52 7.17 0.31
N TYR A 285 7.58 6.66 1.11
CA TYR A 285 7.55 6.86 2.57
C TYR A 285 8.57 5.97 3.26
N THR A 286 8.65 4.71 2.82
CA THR A 286 9.66 3.77 3.28
C THR A 286 11.06 4.29 3.03
N VAL A 287 11.36 4.73 1.80
CA VAL A 287 12.68 5.29 1.44
C VAL A 287 13.03 6.51 2.31
N LYS A 288 12.10 7.45 2.50
CA LYS A 288 12.31 8.60 3.39
C LYS A 288 12.62 8.17 4.83
N GLY A 289 11.86 7.22 5.37
CA GLY A 289 12.06 6.70 6.72
C GLY A 289 13.44 6.06 6.92
N VAL A 290 13.87 5.22 5.95
CA VAL A 290 15.21 4.61 5.96
C VAL A 290 16.30 5.66 5.82
N ALA A 291 16.15 6.64 4.92
CA ALA A 291 17.11 7.72 4.73
C ALA A 291 17.30 8.56 6.00
N MET A 292 16.20 8.93 6.67
CA MET A 292 16.23 9.62 7.96
C MET A 292 16.97 8.81 9.03
N ALA A 293 16.60 7.54 9.21
CA ALA A 293 17.24 6.66 10.20
C ALA A 293 18.74 6.51 9.93
N THR A 294 19.12 6.34 8.66
CA THR A 294 20.51 6.24 8.20
C THR A 294 21.29 7.51 8.54
N PHE A 295 20.70 8.69 8.27
CA PHE A 295 21.33 9.99 8.55
C PHE A 295 21.56 10.20 10.06
N TYR A 296 20.56 9.93 10.90
CA TYR A 296 20.71 10.09 12.35
C TYR A 296 21.67 9.07 12.97
N LEU A 297 21.73 7.85 12.44
CA LEU A 297 22.77 6.89 12.84
C LEU A 297 24.18 7.39 12.49
N ALA A 298 24.34 7.98 11.29
CA ALA A 298 25.58 8.63 10.89
C ALA A 298 25.96 9.79 11.83
N ARG A 299 25.00 10.60 12.28
CA ARG A 299 25.21 11.66 13.27
C ARG A 299 25.70 11.11 14.61
N CYS A 300 25.06 10.05 15.12
CA CYS A 300 25.47 9.43 16.36
C CYS A 300 26.90 8.86 16.28
N LEU A 301 27.25 8.17 15.18
CA LEU A 301 28.61 7.67 14.93
C LEU A 301 29.64 8.79 14.77
N HIS A 302 29.29 9.86 14.07
CA HIS A 302 30.19 10.99 13.85
C HIS A 302 30.59 11.69 15.16
N LEU A 303 29.64 11.78 16.10
CA LEU A 303 29.78 12.50 17.36
C LEU A 303 30.07 11.61 18.58
N GLY A 304 30.02 10.28 18.44
CA GLY A 304 30.16 9.35 19.57
C GLY A 304 28.97 9.36 20.54
N LEU A 305 27.74 9.55 20.04
CA LEU A 305 26.53 9.65 20.87
C LEU A 305 25.88 8.28 21.07
N ALA A 306 26.06 7.70 22.27
CA ALA A 306 25.59 6.36 22.64
C ALA A 306 26.14 5.20 21.78
N ILE A 307 27.14 5.48 20.95
CA ILE A 307 27.89 4.52 20.13
C ILE A 307 29.32 5.05 19.99
N GLU A 308 30.29 4.15 19.81
CA GLU A 308 31.68 4.53 19.59
C GLU A 308 31.82 5.45 18.37
N GLN A 309 32.69 6.46 18.50
CA GLN A 309 32.89 7.44 17.44
C GLN A 309 33.62 6.79 16.26
N ASP A 310 33.01 6.81 15.08
CA ASP A 310 33.61 6.33 13.84
C ASP A 310 33.29 7.29 12.68
N SER A 311 34.27 8.13 12.35
CA SER A 311 34.14 9.12 11.28
C SER A 311 34.09 8.51 9.88
N THR A 312 34.64 7.32 9.69
CA THR A 312 34.66 6.65 8.38
C THR A 312 33.32 5.99 8.12
N ALA A 313 32.80 5.22 9.07
CA ALA A 313 31.47 4.64 8.99
C ALA A 313 30.38 5.72 8.88
N ALA A 314 30.50 6.82 9.64
CA ALA A 314 29.58 7.95 9.53
C ALA A 314 29.52 8.53 8.11
N LYS A 315 30.67 8.76 7.45
CA LYS A 315 30.72 9.26 6.06
C LYS A 315 30.04 8.32 5.07
N GLN A 316 30.23 7.00 5.23
CA GLN A 316 29.55 6.00 4.41
C GLN A 316 28.03 6.07 4.60
N LEU A 317 27.55 6.20 5.84
CA LEU A 317 26.12 6.29 6.12
C LEU A 317 25.50 7.60 5.65
N TYR A 318 26.18 8.75 5.75
CA TYR A 318 25.69 9.99 5.12
C TYR A 318 25.55 9.83 3.61
N SER A 319 26.53 9.21 2.97
CA SER A 319 26.50 8.94 1.53
C SER A 319 25.34 8.00 1.18
N LYS A 320 25.13 6.93 1.97
CA LYS A 320 23.98 6.03 1.83
C LYS A 320 22.65 6.78 1.98
N ALA A 321 22.50 7.62 3.01
CA ALA A 321 21.29 8.42 3.22
C ALA A 321 20.97 9.32 2.02
N ALA A 322 21.98 9.98 1.43
CA ALA A 322 21.82 10.82 0.25
C ALA A 322 21.50 10.02 -1.03
N GLN A 323 22.05 8.80 -1.17
CA GLN A 323 21.69 7.89 -2.26
C GLN A 323 20.26 7.37 -2.15
N LEU A 324 19.77 7.18 -0.92
CA LEU A 324 18.40 6.75 -0.66
C LEU A 324 17.40 7.89 -0.95
N ASP A 325 17.59 9.05 -0.35
CA ASP A 325 16.76 10.23 -0.58
C ASP A 325 17.60 11.51 -0.43
N ALA A 326 18.00 12.08 -1.57
CA ALA A 326 18.82 13.28 -1.61
C ALA A 326 18.11 14.50 -1.01
N THR A 327 16.78 14.56 -1.09
CA THR A 327 16.00 15.69 -0.57
C THR A 327 16.01 15.67 0.95
N VAL A 328 15.70 14.51 1.55
CA VAL A 328 15.76 14.31 3.01
C VAL A 328 17.16 14.56 3.53
N ALA A 329 18.18 14.02 2.86
CA ALA A 329 19.57 14.22 3.29
C ALA A 329 19.98 15.70 3.24
N ALA A 330 19.55 16.44 2.21
CA ALA A 330 19.80 17.87 2.09
C ALA A 330 19.07 18.69 3.17
N GLU A 331 17.79 18.39 3.43
CA GLU A 331 17.01 19.02 4.49
C GLU A 331 17.64 18.81 5.87
N LEU A 332 18.01 17.57 6.21
CA LEU A 332 18.65 17.26 7.48
C LEU A 332 20.06 17.87 7.59
N HIS A 333 20.82 17.91 6.49
CA HIS A 333 22.10 18.61 6.47
C HIS A 333 21.93 20.12 6.71
N PHE A 334 20.92 20.73 6.10
CA PHE A 334 20.58 22.13 6.33
C PHE A 334 20.23 22.37 7.80
N GLU A 335 19.34 21.58 8.39
CA GLU A 335 18.98 21.69 9.82
C GLU A 335 20.20 21.55 10.74
N MET A 336 21.15 20.68 10.39
CA MET A 336 22.43 20.53 11.10
C MET A 336 23.31 21.78 11.00
N VAL A 337 23.48 22.34 9.79
CA VAL A 337 24.32 23.54 9.56
C VAL A 337 23.80 24.75 10.34
N TYR A 338 22.47 24.89 10.47
CA TYR A 338 21.84 25.96 11.24
C TYR A 338 21.66 25.64 12.72
N GLY A 339 22.26 24.54 13.22
CA GLY A 339 22.30 24.21 14.65
C GLY A 339 20.96 23.78 15.25
N LYS A 340 20.01 23.32 14.42
CA LYS A 340 18.73 22.78 14.90
C LYS A 340 18.82 21.31 15.29
N ILE A 341 19.80 20.58 14.75
CA ILE A 341 20.14 19.17 15.07
C ILE A 341 21.65 18.90 15.02
#